data_AF-A0A537QI87-F1
#
_entry.id   AF-A0A537QI87-F1
#
_cell.length_a   1.000
_cell.length_b   1.000
_cell.length_c   1.000
_cell.angle_alpha   90.00
_cell.angle_beta   90.00
_cell.angle_gamma   90.00
#
_symmetry.space_group_name_H-M   'P 1'
#
loop_
_entity.id
_entity.type
_entity.pdbx_description
1 polymer ?
#
loop_
_entity_poly.entity_id
_entity_poly.type
_entity_poly.pdbx_seq_one_letter_code
_entity_poly.pdbx_strand_id
1 'polypeptide(L)'
;MTTAYLPNPADLVRLAVTWVLAIILLAAGATVVGPRTPPEVQIGAGWGLACLVLTAWGVLVPFTLAAPAAAFVAFSLSVLAFRSRRPRAAAWGTFGRLTLLALPLWVVMAPVQPSQPDTWLNLLPNAVYLVDWGRLPTASLPSSHSFLPAAPYNTQFLSYIGGLAWPDYPAAGMSLTNVLLLLATGLLFARALLLPSLSSDAALPWGAIAGGVVLATLLNPGFVPRFHLSAYGETALAVTAAMSAWLLISAQGEIAGGQRPSGAAAAALILGAMINTKQSGIGLVAASVGAALLTSSLEIGRWPRAMLRFAGLAILPALGLYAVWRYHVSVAGVDELKPLPFALWNWIELPAILVSMAAEVAEKSVYFGCTAAALAAWPVLLRQQGWTPTTRLLAYHAALLVFYNGFLLLTYFALFPSEMSVGAHSFFRYNTHLSLVLSLCLVLAARDLGVGRWLIGRRAQAAGRLALATILFAPLAYAYRLRFDLDMPQPLVRSLANNVKPFLVDGDRLVLLLPGDNDSVATMIEGVLTETAPRRRGLDLLRRRTADPATLDEAARLGYRFALISCVPEGWEDLPPNQAVLLHHEANGWRTLAAWPYPPRAAERRWQQFLSWGPLCRRS
;
A
#
# COMPACT_ATOMS: atom_id res chain seq x y z
N MET A 1 11.71 22.10 13.84
CA MET A 1 11.00 20.79 13.74
C MET A 1 11.02 20.15 15.13
N THR A 2 9.89 19.64 15.62
CA THR A 2 9.86 18.87 16.87
C THR A 2 10.60 17.55 16.69
N THR A 3 11.08 16.94 17.78
CA THR A 3 11.78 15.64 17.80
C THR A 3 11.01 14.53 17.07
N ALA A 4 9.67 14.62 17.01
CA ALA A 4 8.79 13.66 16.33
C ALA A 4 9.03 13.53 14.81
N TYR A 5 9.66 14.53 14.16
CA TYR A 5 9.94 14.51 12.72
C TYR A 5 11.30 13.92 12.36
N LEU A 6 12.18 13.72 13.35
CA LEU A 6 13.53 13.23 13.12
C LEU A 6 13.61 11.73 13.46
N PRO A 7 14.36 10.94 12.70
CA PRO A 7 14.56 9.52 12.98
C PRO A 7 15.37 9.33 14.26
N ASN A 8 14.99 8.31 15.04
CA ASN A 8 15.85 7.74 16.08
C ASN A 8 16.74 6.61 15.48
N PRO A 9 17.72 6.06 16.23
CA PRO A 9 18.58 5.00 15.70
C PRO A 9 17.85 3.75 15.20
N ALA A 10 16.75 3.35 15.83
CA ALA A 10 15.96 2.19 15.40
C ALA A 10 15.24 2.45 14.06
N ASP A 11 14.84 3.70 13.81
CA ASP A 11 14.26 4.11 12.51
C ASP A 11 15.30 3.98 11.38
N LEU A 12 16.57 4.28 11.67
CA LEU A 12 17.66 4.11 10.71
C LEU A 12 17.93 2.63 10.40
N VAL A 13 17.83 1.75 11.40
CA VAL A 13 17.93 0.28 11.18
C VAL A 13 16.80 -0.20 10.28
N ARG A 14 15.55 0.22 10.54
CA ARG A 14 14.40 -0.12 9.67
C ARG A 14 14.61 0.36 8.24
N LEU A 15 15.11 1.58 8.07
CA LEU A 15 15.44 2.12 6.76
C LEU A 15 16.52 1.29 6.04
N ALA A 16 17.56 0.87 6.76
CA ALA A 16 18.61 0.00 6.20
C ALA A 16 18.03 -1.35 5.74
N VAL A 17 17.13 -1.96 6.54
CA VAL A 17 16.42 -3.19 6.16
C VAL A 17 15.59 -3.00 4.88
N THR A 18 14.89 -1.86 4.72
CA THR A 18 14.16 -1.56 3.47
C THR A 18 15.07 -1.48 2.25
N TRP A 19 16.26 -0.89 2.38
CA TRP A 19 17.23 -0.83 1.27
C TRP A 19 17.85 -2.18 0.95
N VAL A 20 18.14 -3.00 1.95
CA VAL A 20 18.59 -4.38 1.75
C VAL A 20 17.52 -5.18 1.00
N LEU A 21 16.25 -5.03 1.38
CA LEU A 21 15.12 -5.62 0.65
C LEU A 21 15.08 -5.14 -0.80
N ALA A 22 15.25 -3.84 -1.06
CA ALA A 22 15.29 -3.30 -2.41
C ALA A 22 16.38 -3.97 -3.28
N ILE A 23 17.57 -4.16 -2.72
CA ILE A 23 18.70 -4.83 -3.38
C ILE A 23 18.36 -6.30 -3.67
N ILE A 24 17.75 -7.00 -2.72
CA ILE A 24 17.31 -8.40 -2.88
C ILE A 24 16.30 -8.52 -4.02
N LEU A 25 15.32 -7.61 -4.10
CA LEU A 25 14.30 -7.60 -5.15
C LEU A 25 14.91 -7.28 -6.52
N LEU A 26 15.78 -6.27 -6.59
CA LEU A 26 16.51 -5.91 -7.80
C LEU A 26 17.33 -7.10 -8.32
N ALA A 27 18.05 -7.79 -7.44
CA ALA A 27 18.88 -8.95 -7.77
C ALA A 27 18.04 -10.15 -8.22
N ALA A 28 16.97 -10.50 -7.50
CA ALA A 28 16.04 -11.55 -7.91
C ALA A 28 15.45 -11.28 -9.31
N GLY A 29 15.00 -10.04 -9.53
CA GLY A 29 14.49 -9.62 -10.83
C GLY A 29 15.52 -9.76 -11.93
N ALA A 30 16.73 -9.23 -11.74
CA ALA A 30 17.81 -9.33 -12.71
C ALA A 30 18.14 -10.80 -13.07
N THR A 31 18.08 -11.71 -12.11
CA THR A 31 18.28 -13.15 -12.35
C THR A 31 17.22 -13.72 -13.29
N VAL A 32 15.93 -13.38 -13.10
CA VAL A 32 14.83 -13.97 -13.89
C VAL A 32 14.60 -13.26 -15.22
N VAL A 33 14.50 -11.92 -15.21
CA VAL A 33 14.15 -11.12 -16.40
C VAL A 33 15.39 -10.59 -17.14
N GLY A 34 16.59 -10.88 -16.63
CA GLY A 34 17.86 -10.55 -17.26
C GLY A 34 18.39 -9.14 -16.93
N PRO A 35 19.70 -8.91 -17.14
CA PRO A 35 20.39 -7.67 -16.74
C PRO A 35 20.09 -6.48 -17.65
N ARG A 36 19.43 -6.72 -18.81
CA ARG A 36 19.05 -5.67 -19.77
C ARG A 36 17.74 -4.99 -19.41
N THR A 37 16.97 -5.62 -18.56
CA THR A 37 15.72 -5.07 -18.06
C THR A 37 16.02 -3.91 -17.09
N PRO A 38 15.29 -2.79 -17.15
CA PRO A 38 15.52 -1.66 -16.24
C PRO A 38 15.36 -2.04 -14.76
N PRO A 39 16.10 -1.37 -13.84
CA PRO A 39 16.08 -1.71 -12.42
C PRO A 39 14.68 -1.60 -11.79
N GLU A 40 13.87 -0.64 -12.21
CA GLU A 40 12.49 -0.50 -11.72
C GLU A 40 11.60 -1.70 -12.08
N VAL A 41 11.78 -2.27 -13.28
CA VAL A 41 11.05 -3.47 -13.73
C VAL A 41 11.64 -4.71 -13.06
N GLN A 42 12.96 -4.76 -12.85
CA GLN A 42 13.61 -5.83 -12.08
C GLN A 42 13.09 -5.88 -10.64
N ILE A 43 12.95 -4.74 -9.95
CA ILE A 43 12.36 -4.69 -8.60
C ILE A 43 10.93 -5.26 -8.61
N GLY A 44 10.09 -4.82 -9.55
CA GLY A 44 8.72 -5.35 -9.70
C GLY A 44 8.67 -6.84 -9.99
N ALA A 45 9.56 -7.34 -10.86
CA ALA A 45 9.66 -8.76 -11.19
C ALA A 45 10.18 -9.60 -10.02
N GLY A 46 11.21 -9.13 -9.30
CA GLY A 46 11.74 -9.80 -8.13
C GLY A 46 10.73 -9.86 -6.99
N TRP A 47 9.92 -8.81 -6.84
CA TRP A 47 8.77 -8.82 -5.93
C TRP A 47 7.76 -9.88 -6.34
N GLY A 48 7.31 -9.89 -7.60
CA GLY A 48 6.43 -10.93 -8.15
C GLY A 48 6.91 -12.35 -7.90
N LEU A 49 8.22 -12.59 -8.04
CA LEU A 49 8.84 -13.87 -7.74
C LEU A 49 8.73 -14.22 -6.24
N ALA A 50 9.01 -13.27 -5.35
CA ALA A 50 8.84 -13.46 -3.91
C ALA A 50 7.38 -13.84 -3.57
N CYS A 51 6.38 -13.18 -4.20
CA CYS A 51 4.97 -13.52 -4.00
C CYS A 51 4.69 -14.97 -4.40
N LEU A 52 5.14 -15.36 -5.59
CA LEU A 52 4.88 -16.70 -6.12
C LEU A 52 5.47 -17.77 -5.20
N VAL A 53 6.73 -17.60 -4.80
CA VAL A 53 7.44 -18.56 -3.95
C VAL A 53 6.80 -18.66 -2.57
N LEU A 54 6.56 -17.52 -1.91
CA LEU A 54 6.07 -17.51 -0.53
C LEU A 54 4.61 -17.92 -0.42
N THR A 55 3.74 -17.54 -1.37
CA THR A 55 2.36 -18.03 -1.39
C THR A 55 2.33 -19.52 -1.70
N ALA A 56 3.03 -19.98 -2.76
CA ALA A 56 2.99 -21.40 -3.13
C ALA A 56 3.50 -22.29 -1.98
N TRP A 57 4.60 -21.90 -1.34
CA TRP A 57 5.10 -22.62 -0.17
C TRP A 57 4.14 -22.53 1.01
N GLY A 58 3.73 -21.33 1.41
CA GLY A 58 2.90 -21.13 2.59
C GLY A 58 1.56 -21.85 2.54
N VAL A 59 1.03 -22.08 1.33
CA VAL A 59 -0.22 -22.81 1.12
C VAL A 59 -0.01 -24.32 1.01
N LEU A 60 0.98 -24.77 0.23
CA LEU A 60 1.13 -26.18 -0.12
C LEU A 60 2.01 -26.95 0.87
N VAL A 61 2.78 -26.25 1.70
CA VAL A 61 3.79 -26.85 2.57
C VAL A 61 3.49 -26.44 4.03
N PRO A 62 3.17 -27.39 4.93
CA PRO A 62 2.85 -27.10 6.33
C PRO A 62 4.10 -26.84 7.18
N PHE A 63 5.05 -26.07 6.66
CA PHE A 63 6.32 -25.70 7.30
C PHE A 63 6.48 -24.18 7.34
N THR A 64 7.48 -23.73 8.08
CA THR A 64 7.82 -22.30 8.19
C THR A 64 8.16 -21.67 6.84
N LEU A 65 7.73 -20.44 6.63
CA LEU A 65 8.05 -19.53 5.54
C LEU A 65 9.50 -19.01 5.62
N ALA A 66 10.20 -19.26 6.73
CA ALA A 66 11.59 -18.83 6.88
C ALA A 66 12.51 -19.55 5.87
N ALA A 67 12.24 -20.83 5.61
CA ALA A 67 13.00 -21.63 4.65
C ALA A 67 12.89 -21.11 3.20
N PRO A 68 11.69 -20.94 2.60
CA PRO A 68 11.58 -20.39 1.25
C PRO A 68 12.02 -18.93 1.17
N ALA A 69 11.86 -18.14 2.24
CA ALA A 69 12.38 -16.77 2.28
C ALA A 69 13.91 -16.74 2.26
N ALA A 70 14.57 -17.56 3.08
CA ALA A 70 16.03 -17.70 3.06
C ALA A 70 16.54 -18.23 1.71
N ALA A 71 15.86 -19.21 1.12
CA ALA A 71 16.16 -19.71 -0.22
C ALA A 71 15.99 -18.62 -1.29
N PHE A 72 14.96 -17.78 -1.19
CA PHE A 72 14.77 -16.63 -2.07
C PHE A 72 15.92 -15.61 -1.93
N VAL A 73 16.35 -15.29 -0.71
CA VAL A 73 17.50 -14.40 -0.49
C VAL A 73 18.78 -15.00 -1.06
N ALA A 74 19.05 -16.29 -0.83
CA ALA A 74 20.19 -16.99 -1.40
C ALA A 74 20.15 -16.99 -2.95
N PHE A 75 18.96 -17.21 -3.53
CA PHE A 75 18.74 -17.11 -4.96
C PHE A 75 19.03 -15.70 -5.49
N SER A 76 18.60 -14.65 -4.80
CA SER A 76 18.95 -13.26 -5.16
C SER A 76 20.46 -13.04 -5.15
N LEU A 77 21.17 -13.53 -4.12
CA LEU A 77 22.61 -13.40 -4.01
C LEU A 77 23.38 -14.20 -5.07
N SER A 78 22.78 -15.24 -5.66
CA SER A 78 23.39 -16.00 -6.76
C SER A 78 23.73 -15.13 -7.97
N VAL A 79 23.08 -13.96 -8.13
CA VAL A 79 23.42 -12.98 -9.17
C VAL A 79 24.89 -12.56 -9.10
N LEU A 80 25.48 -12.57 -7.89
CA LEU A 80 26.90 -12.28 -7.68
C LEU A 80 27.78 -13.36 -8.30
N ALA A 81 27.38 -14.62 -8.33
CA ALA A 81 28.15 -15.68 -9.00
C ALA A 81 28.08 -15.57 -10.54
N PHE A 82 26.95 -15.13 -11.10
CA PHE A 82 26.72 -15.10 -12.54
C PHE A 82 26.91 -13.70 -13.14
N ARG A 83 28.12 -13.41 -13.65
CA ARG A 83 28.46 -12.10 -14.24
C ARG A 83 27.49 -11.67 -15.37
N SER A 84 26.93 -12.63 -16.11
CA SER A 84 25.93 -12.40 -17.17
C SER A 84 24.53 -12.03 -16.66
N ARG A 85 24.26 -12.16 -15.37
CA ARG A 85 22.97 -11.82 -14.73
C ARG A 85 23.05 -10.59 -13.83
N ARG A 86 24.26 -10.10 -13.52
CA ARG A 86 24.46 -8.91 -12.65
C ARG A 86 23.77 -7.67 -13.24
N PRO A 87 23.07 -6.87 -12.42
CA PRO A 87 22.63 -5.55 -12.84
C PRO A 87 23.82 -4.74 -13.35
N ARG A 88 23.61 -4.04 -14.47
CA ARG A 88 24.67 -3.27 -15.13
C ARG A 88 25.11 -2.09 -14.25
N ALA A 89 26.34 -1.61 -14.44
CA ALA A 89 26.87 -0.46 -13.70
C ALA A 89 25.96 0.79 -13.82
N ALA A 90 25.33 1.00 -14.97
CA ALA A 90 24.38 2.09 -15.18
C ALA A 90 23.09 1.95 -14.34
N ALA A 91 22.64 0.71 -14.08
CA ALA A 91 21.50 0.45 -13.20
C ALA A 91 21.85 0.81 -11.75
N TRP A 92 23.02 0.40 -11.26
CA TRP A 92 23.54 0.79 -9.95
C TRP A 92 23.75 2.30 -9.83
N GLY A 93 24.31 2.94 -10.86
CA GLY A 93 24.46 4.39 -10.89
C GLY A 93 23.12 5.13 -10.83
N THR A 94 22.11 4.64 -11.55
CA THR A 94 20.75 5.21 -11.52
C THR A 94 20.10 5.02 -10.15
N PHE A 95 20.20 3.82 -9.57
CA PHE A 95 19.66 3.51 -8.26
C PHE A 95 20.34 4.32 -7.16
N GLY A 96 21.67 4.45 -7.18
CA GLY A 96 22.41 5.28 -6.21
C GLY A 96 22.06 6.76 -6.30
N ARG A 97 21.87 7.31 -7.51
CA ARG A 97 21.38 8.69 -7.70
C ARG A 97 19.98 8.88 -7.10
N LEU A 98 19.08 7.93 -7.33
CA LEU A 98 17.74 7.94 -6.74
C LEU A 98 17.80 7.93 -5.21
N THR A 99 18.62 7.04 -4.62
CA THR A 99 18.84 6.97 -3.17
C THR A 99 19.27 8.33 -2.62
N LEU A 100 20.26 8.97 -3.23
CA LEU A 100 20.77 10.28 -2.80
C LEU A 100 19.72 11.39 -2.93
N LEU A 101 18.98 11.44 -4.03
CA LEU A 101 17.93 12.45 -4.23
C LEU A 101 16.76 12.27 -3.28
N ALA A 102 16.42 11.04 -2.93
CA ALA A 102 15.29 10.72 -2.06
C ALA A 102 15.62 10.84 -0.56
N LEU A 103 16.87 11.17 -0.18
CA LEU A 103 17.28 11.26 1.23
C LEU A 103 16.34 12.14 2.09
N PRO A 104 15.90 13.33 1.65
CA PRO A 104 14.99 14.14 2.47
C PRO A 104 13.64 13.46 2.71
N LEU A 105 13.11 12.73 1.72
CA LEU A 105 11.90 11.93 1.88
C LEU A 105 12.12 10.79 2.88
N TRP A 106 13.25 10.09 2.78
CA TRP A 106 13.59 9.02 3.71
C TRP A 106 13.79 9.51 5.14
N VAL A 107 14.41 10.68 5.35
CA VAL A 107 14.56 11.28 6.69
C VAL A 107 13.19 11.57 7.31
N VAL A 108 12.26 12.12 6.52
CA VAL A 108 10.90 12.39 6.99
C VAL A 108 10.15 11.09 7.26
N MET A 109 10.24 10.10 6.37
CA MET A 109 9.45 8.88 6.45
C MET A 109 10.05 7.79 7.34
N ALA A 110 11.33 7.82 7.68
CA ALA A 110 11.98 6.83 8.55
C ALA A 110 11.24 6.62 9.89
N PRO A 111 10.85 7.67 10.63
CA PRO A 111 10.06 7.54 11.87
C PRO A 111 8.56 7.32 11.64
N VAL A 112 8.09 6.99 10.43
CA VAL A 112 6.67 6.72 10.17
C VAL A 112 6.18 5.56 11.01
N GLN A 113 4.94 5.68 11.50
CA GLN A 113 4.32 4.67 12.34
C GLN A 113 2.97 4.25 11.75
N PRO A 114 2.48 3.04 12.09
CA PRO A 114 1.15 2.61 11.64
C PRO A 114 0.07 3.52 12.22
N SER A 115 -0.98 3.77 11.44
CA SER A 115 -1.95 4.79 11.80
C SER A 115 -3.33 4.70 11.18
N GLN A 116 -3.49 4.00 10.07
CA GLN A 116 -4.77 3.93 9.37
C GLN A 116 -5.62 2.77 9.91
N PRO A 117 -6.96 2.86 9.89
CA PRO A 117 -7.84 1.80 10.39
C PRO A 117 -7.54 0.41 9.83
N ASP A 118 -7.46 0.26 8.49
CA ASP A 118 -7.17 -1.06 7.88
C ASP A 118 -5.75 -1.54 8.23
N THR A 119 -4.84 -0.63 8.60
CA THR A 119 -3.50 -1.04 9.06
C THR A 119 -3.60 -1.85 10.33
N TRP A 120 -4.42 -1.41 11.29
CA TRP A 120 -4.62 -2.08 12.56
C TRP A 120 -5.61 -3.24 12.47
N LEU A 121 -6.63 -3.14 11.61
CA LEU A 121 -7.66 -4.18 11.50
C LEU A 121 -7.14 -5.46 10.85
N ASN A 122 -6.32 -5.36 9.81
CA ASN A 122 -5.94 -6.56 9.05
C ASN A 122 -4.53 -6.55 8.47
N LEU A 123 -3.97 -5.40 8.09
CA LEU A 123 -2.70 -5.40 7.34
C LEU A 123 -1.49 -5.70 8.23
N LEU A 124 -1.35 -4.98 9.35
CA LEU A 124 -0.24 -5.16 10.28
C LEU A 124 -0.36 -6.46 11.08
N PRO A 125 -1.54 -6.85 11.63
CA PRO A 125 -1.70 -8.14 12.29
C PRO A 125 -1.31 -9.31 11.37
N ASN A 126 -1.68 -9.27 10.08
CA ASN A 126 -1.25 -10.30 9.13
C ASN A 126 0.28 -10.30 8.93
N ALA A 127 0.93 -9.14 8.85
CA ALA A 127 2.39 -9.07 8.71
C ALA A 127 3.13 -9.60 9.96
N VAL A 128 2.64 -9.23 11.14
CA VAL A 128 3.18 -9.67 12.43
C VAL A 128 2.97 -11.16 12.63
N TYR A 129 1.80 -11.68 12.25
CA TYR A 129 1.51 -13.11 12.31
C TYR A 129 2.55 -13.94 11.54
N LEU A 130 2.96 -13.48 10.36
CA LEU A 130 4.03 -14.15 9.60
C LEU A 130 5.36 -14.16 10.36
N VAL A 131 5.73 -13.06 11.03
CA VAL A 131 6.98 -12.97 11.80
C VAL A 131 6.94 -13.88 13.03
N ASP A 132 5.81 -13.93 13.73
CA ASP A 132 5.69 -14.68 14.98
C ASP A 132 5.55 -16.19 14.75
N TRP A 133 4.79 -16.59 13.73
CA TRP A 133 4.46 -18.01 13.50
C TRP A 133 5.16 -18.60 12.28
N GLY A 134 5.73 -17.77 11.40
CA GLY A 134 6.35 -18.22 10.17
C GLY A 134 5.36 -18.93 9.23
N ARG A 135 4.05 -18.75 9.37
CA ARG A 135 3.04 -19.48 8.61
C ARG A 135 1.86 -18.58 8.27
N LEU A 136 1.10 -18.95 7.23
CA LEU A 136 -0.20 -18.35 6.97
C LEU A 136 -1.21 -18.81 8.05
N PRO A 137 -2.18 -17.96 8.45
CA PRO A 137 -3.13 -18.32 9.48
C PRO A 137 -4.09 -19.42 9.02
N THR A 138 -4.38 -20.34 9.93
CA THR A 138 -5.39 -21.40 9.77
C THR A 138 -6.08 -21.63 11.11
N ALA A 139 -7.25 -22.27 11.10
CA ALA A 139 -7.97 -22.66 12.32
C ALA A 139 -7.20 -23.65 13.21
N SER A 140 -6.19 -24.34 12.65
CA SER A 140 -5.31 -25.26 13.37
C SER A 140 -4.09 -24.58 14.02
N LEU A 141 -3.87 -23.29 13.77
CA LEU A 141 -2.81 -22.49 14.33
C LEU A 141 -3.39 -21.47 15.33
N PRO A 142 -2.55 -20.81 16.15
CA PRO A 142 -3.01 -19.73 17.01
C PRO A 142 -3.81 -18.68 16.22
N SER A 143 -4.86 -18.16 16.84
CA SER A 143 -5.75 -17.18 16.21
C SER A 143 -5.00 -15.91 15.80
N SER A 144 -5.34 -15.37 14.64
CA SER A 144 -4.85 -14.07 14.20
C SER A 144 -5.71 -12.96 14.81
N HIS A 145 -5.08 -11.85 15.23
CA HIS A 145 -5.79 -10.61 15.61
C HIS A 145 -6.38 -9.85 14.40
N SER A 146 -6.11 -10.32 13.19
CA SER A 146 -6.64 -9.75 11.96
C SER A 146 -8.14 -10.00 11.82
N PHE A 147 -8.89 -8.97 11.46
CA PHE A 147 -10.28 -9.07 11.02
C PHE A 147 -10.43 -9.88 9.72
N LEU A 148 -9.40 -9.91 8.87
CA LEU A 148 -9.38 -10.68 7.62
C LEU A 148 -8.08 -11.49 7.51
N PRO A 149 -7.95 -12.60 8.27
CA PRO A 149 -6.73 -13.40 8.27
C PRO A 149 -6.41 -14.00 6.89
N ALA A 150 -7.40 -14.26 6.04
CA ALA A 150 -7.20 -14.76 4.67
C ALA A 150 -7.20 -13.67 3.58
N ALA A 151 -7.00 -12.40 3.94
CA ALA A 151 -6.70 -11.35 2.96
C ALA A 151 -5.36 -11.63 2.26
N PRO A 152 -5.18 -11.31 0.96
CA PRO A 152 -3.92 -11.55 0.25
C PRO A 152 -2.67 -10.93 0.93
N TYR A 153 -1.55 -11.65 0.96
CA TYR A 153 -0.38 -11.35 1.80
C TYR A 153 0.78 -10.65 1.08
N ASN A 154 0.62 -10.23 -0.16
CA ASN A 154 1.80 -9.84 -0.94
C ASN A 154 2.63 -8.70 -0.32
N THR A 155 1.98 -7.63 0.16
CA THR A 155 2.69 -6.55 0.85
C THR A 155 3.28 -6.99 2.19
N GLN A 156 2.62 -7.93 2.86
CA GLN A 156 3.05 -8.52 4.14
C GLN A 156 4.29 -9.38 3.95
N PHE A 157 4.44 -10.10 2.83
CA PHE A 157 5.64 -10.89 2.55
C PHE A 157 6.90 -10.04 2.45
N LEU A 158 6.82 -8.85 1.88
CA LEU A 158 7.95 -7.91 1.85
C LEU A 158 8.35 -7.47 3.26
N SER A 159 7.37 -7.23 4.13
CA SER A 159 7.62 -6.93 5.54
C SER A 159 8.12 -8.13 6.33
N TYR A 160 7.66 -9.34 6.00
CA TYR A 160 8.12 -10.58 6.61
C TYR A 160 9.59 -10.85 6.30
N ILE A 161 10.03 -10.71 5.05
CA ILE A 161 11.44 -10.89 4.66
C ILE A 161 12.34 -9.94 5.47
N GLY A 162 11.94 -8.66 5.63
CA GLY A 162 12.66 -7.73 6.51
C GLY A 162 12.56 -8.10 8.00
N GLY A 163 11.42 -8.64 8.42
CA GLY A 163 11.14 -9.15 9.76
C GLY A 163 12.07 -10.29 10.21
N LEU A 164 12.59 -11.07 9.27
CA LEU A 164 13.61 -12.10 9.54
C LEU A 164 14.93 -11.50 10.05
N ALA A 165 15.28 -10.28 9.62
CA ALA A 165 16.47 -9.58 10.08
C ALA A 165 16.18 -8.67 11.29
N TRP A 166 14.99 -8.09 11.35
CA TRP A 166 14.58 -7.20 12.43
C TRP A 166 13.09 -7.43 12.77
N PRO A 167 12.76 -8.16 13.85
CA PRO A 167 11.38 -8.58 14.14
C PRO A 167 10.35 -7.45 14.24
N ASP A 168 10.77 -6.24 14.63
CA ASP A 168 9.88 -5.07 14.74
C ASP A 168 9.77 -4.25 13.44
N TYR A 169 10.33 -4.78 12.35
CA TYR A 169 10.32 -4.13 11.03
C TYR A 169 8.90 -3.93 10.49
N PRO A 170 7.95 -4.88 10.58
CA PRO A 170 6.63 -4.76 9.94
C PRO A 170 5.88 -3.46 10.21
N ALA A 171 5.97 -2.92 11.43
CA ALA A 171 5.26 -1.70 11.84
C ALA A 171 5.60 -0.48 10.97
N ALA A 172 6.86 -0.34 10.52
CA ALA A 172 7.27 0.72 9.60
C ALA A 172 7.50 0.20 8.18
N GLY A 173 7.87 -1.07 8.04
CA GLY A 173 8.37 -1.70 6.83
C GLY A 173 7.39 -1.65 5.68
N MET A 174 6.08 -1.82 5.93
CA MET A 174 5.05 -1.72 4.89
C MET A 174 5.01 -0.31 4.26
N SER A 175 5.01 0.73 5.10
CA SER A 175 5.03 2.13 4.66
C SER A 175 6.33 2.48 3.91
N LEU A 176 7.48 2.07 4.45
CA LEU A 176 8.79 2.31 3.81
C LEU A 176 8.94 1.56 2.48
N THR A 177 8.36 0.36 2.39
CA THR A 177 8.30 -0.40 1.13
C THR A 177 7.45 0.31 0.09
N ASN A 178 6.33 0.92 0.47
CA ASN A 178 5.54 1.76 -0.44
C ASN A 178 6.31 2.98 -0.94
N VAL A 179 7.11 3.64 -0.09
CA VAL A 179 8.04 4.70 -0.54
C VAL A 179 9.01 4.17 -1.60
N LEU A 180 9.64 3.02 -1.34
CA LEU A 180 10.56 2.39 -2.29
C LEU A 180 9.89 2.10 -3.65
N LEU A 181 8.67 1.55 -3.64
CA LEU A 181 7.92 1.22 -4.84
C LEU A 181 7.55 2.48 -5.66
N LEU A 182 7.15 3.57 -5.00
CA LEU A 182 6.91 4.86 -5.66
C LEU A 182 8.17 5.42 -6.31
N LEU A 183 9.31 5.33 -5.61
CA LEU A 183 10.61 5.76 -6.16
C LEU A 183 11.02 4.93 -7.39
N ALA A 184 10.75 3.62 -7.38
CA ALA A 184 10.95 2.75 -8.54
C ALA A 184 10.05 3.17 -9.73
N THR A 185 8.78 3.51 -9.50
CA THR A 185 7.92 4.08 -10.56
C THR A 185 8.40 5.46 -11.01
N GLY A 186 9.01 6.26 -10.13
CA GLY A 186 9.67 7.50 -10.53
C GLY A 186 10.77 7.27 -11.59
N LEU A 187 11.54 6.19 -11.47
CA LEU A 187 12.50 5.79 -12.51
C LEU A 187 11.80 5.36 -13.80
N LEU A 188 10.68 4.64 -13.71
CA LEU A 188 9.88 4.27 -14.89
C LEU A 188 9.44 5.52 -15.67
N PHE A 189 8.96 6.56 -14.97
CA PHE A 189 8.53 7.81 -15.58
C PHE A 189 9.70 8.56 -16.23
N ALA A 190 10.82 8.65 -15.52
CA ALA A 190 12.05 9.25 -16.03
C ALA A 190 12.52 8.55 -17.32
N ARG A 191 12.43 7.23 -17.36
CA ARG A 191 12.77 6.43 -18.54
C ARG A 191 11.78 6.64 -19.67
N ALA A 192 10.49 6.50 -19.43
CA ALA A 192 9.45 6.67 -20.46
C ALA A 192 9.50 8.06 -21.13
N LEU A 193 9.90 9.09 -20.38
CA LEU A 193 10.12 10.43 -20.90
C LEU A 193 11.34 10.56 -21.81
N LEU A 194 12.48 9.98 -21.42
CA LEU A 194 13.76 10.17 -22.11
C LEU A 194 14.09 9.10 -23.16
N LEU A 195 13.64 7.87 -22.94
CA LEU A 195 14.06 6.66 -23.64
C LEU A 195 12.82 5.81 -23.91
N PRO A 196 12.22 5.90 -25.11
CA PRO A 196 11.02 5.13 -25.45
C PRO A 196 11.22 3.60 -25.46
N SER A 197 12.47 3.13 -25.41
CA SER A 197 12.81 1.70 -25.42
C SER A 197 13.22 1.19 -24.04
N LEU A 198 12.64 0.04 -23.67
CA LEU A 198 12.97 -0.72 -22.46
C LEU A 198 14.39 -1.29 -22.45
N SER A 199 15.06 -1.38 -23.60
CA SER A 199 16.40 -2.00 -23.72
C SER A 199 17.56 -1.03 -23.52
N SER A 200 17.29 0.26 -23.26
CA SER A 200 18.35 1.25 -23.12
C SER A 200 19.06 1.16 -21.77
N ASP A 201 20.38 0.98 -21.85
CA ASP A 201 21.29 0.90 -20.70
C ASP A 201 21.79 2.26 -20.20
N ALA A 202 21.32 3.37 -20.78
CA ALA A 202 21.81 4.67 -20.39
C ALA A 202 21.43 4.99 -18.94
N ALA A 203 22.42 5.47 -18.17
CA ALA A 203 22.17 5.98 -16.83
C ALA A 203 21.32 7.25 -16.91
N LEU A 204 20.25 7.32 -16.10
CA LEU A 204 19.35 8.46 -16.15
C LEU A 204 20.00 9.71 -15.52
N PRO A 205 19.84 10.90 -16.12
CA PRO A 205 20.36 12.14 -15.55
C PRO A 205 19.58 12.54 -14.29
N TRP A 206 20.26 13.23 -13.37
CA TRP A 206 19.69 13.65 -12.08
C TRP A 206 18.35 14.38 -12.20
N GLY A 207 18.25 15.34 -13.13
CA GLY A 207 17.01 16.11 -13.34
C GLY A 207 15.83 15.25 -13.81
N ALA A 208 16.09 14.19 -14.58
CA ALA A 208 15.03 13.28 -15.03
C ALA A 208 14.57 12.34 -13.91
N ILE A 209 15.50 11.83 -13.09
CA ILE A 209 15.15 11.04 -11.90
C ILE A 209 14.31 11.88 -10.95
N ALA A 210 14.73 13.12 -10.67
CA ALA A 210 13.99 14.05 -9.83
C ALA A 210 12.60 14.34 -10.41
N GLY A 211 12.51 14.63 -11.71
CA GLY A 211 11.25 14.88 -12.41
C GLY A 211 10.30 13.67 -12.35
N GLY A 212 10.82 12.48 -12.60
CA GLY A 212 10.05 11.23 -12.53
C GLY A 212 9.46 10.97 -11.14
N VAL A 213 10.26 11.17 -10.08
CA VAL A 213 9.77 11.03 -8.68
C VAL A 213 8.73 12.09 -8.34
N VAL A 214 8.94 13.35 -8.73
CA VAL A 214 7.96 14.43 -8.53
C VAL A 214 6.63 14.11 -9.24
N LEU A 215 6.69 13.54 -10.44
CA LEU A 215 5.52 13.10 -11.21
C LEU A 215 4.83 11.88 -10.60
N ALA A 216 5.57 10.94 -10.00
CA ALA A 216 4.99 9.78 -9.30
C ALA A 216 4.38 10.13 -7.93
N THR A 217 4.72 11.30 -7.37
CA THR A 217 4.31 11.74 -6.03
C THR A 217 3.52 13.05 -6.09
N LEU A 218 4.20 14.20 -5.97
CA LEU A 218 3.60 15.51 -5.79
C LEU A 218 2.65 15.93 -6.94
N LEU A 219 2.99 15.59 -8.18
CA LEU A 219 2.18 15.94 -9.36
C LEU A 219 1.28 14.80 -9.84
N ASN A 220 1.26 13.66 -9.12
CA ASN A 220 0.30 12.60 -9.40
C ASN A 220 -1.08 13.06 -8.87
N PRO A 221 -2.10 13.22 -9.74
CA PRO A 221 -3.41 13.75 -9.34
C PRO A 221 -4.19 12.82 -8.40
N GLY A 222 -3.81 11.55 -8.28
CA GLY A 222 -4.38 10.61 -7.32
C GLY A 222 -3.53 10.43 -6.05
N PHE A 223 -2.40 11.13 -5.91
CA PHE A 223 -1.51 10.95 -4.77
C PHE A 223 -2.11 11.52 -3.49
N VAL A 224 -2.31 10.63 -2.54
CA VAL A 224 -2.80 10.95 -1.20
C VAL A 224 -1.84 10.31 -0.20
N PRO A 225 -1.08 11.08 0.61
CA PRO A 225 -0.06 10.54 1.51
C PRO A 225 -0.55 9.39 2.40
N ARG A 226 -1.72 9.54 3.04
CA ARG A 226 -2.32 8.49 3.89
C ARG A 226 -2.66 7.18 3.17
N PHE A 227 -2.84 7.19 1.85
CA PHE A 227 -3.07 5.98 1.06
C PHE A 227 -1.76 5.44 0.50
N HIS A 228 -0.90 6.35 0.04
CA HIS A 228 0.26 5.97 -0.75
C HIS A 228 1.54 5.74 0.07
N LEU A 229 1.62 6.34 1.25
CA LEU A 229 2.78 6.26 2.14
C LEU A 229 2.48 5.51 3.45
N SER A 230 1.25 5.01 3.63
CA SER A 230 0.90 4.12 4.74
C SER A 230 1.12 2.66 4.36
N ALA A 231 0.76 1.73 5.25
CA ALA A 231 0.84 0.29 4.99
C ALA A 231 -0.19 -0.24 3.97
N TYR A 232 -1.03 0.64 3.42
CA TYR A 232 -2.09 0.29 2.49
C TYR A 232 -1.58 -0.30 1.17
N GLY A 233 -2.37 -1.19 0.57
CA GLY A 233 -2.06 -1.82 -0.72
C GLY A 233 -2.26 -0.91 -1.94
N GLU A 234 -2.77 0.31 -1.78
CA GLU A 234 -3.09 1.22 -2.90
C GLU A 234 -1.84 1.58 -3.73
N THR A 235 -0.69 1.87 -3.09
CA THR A 235 0.57 2.12 -3.81
C THR A 235 1.03 0.90 -4.57
N ALA A 236 1.03 -0.26 -3.92
CA ALA A 236 1.42 -1.53 -4.52
C ALA A 236 0.60 -1.83 -5.80
N LEU A 237 -0.72 -1.60 -5.76
CA LEU A 237 -1.59 -1.74 -6.94
C LEU A 237 -1.31 -0.69 -8.02
N ALA A 238 -1.14 0.59 -7.64
CA ALA A 238 -0.84 1.64 -8.61
C ALA A 238 0.50 1.44 -9.31
N VAL A 239 1.53 1.03 -8.57
CA VAL A 239 2.89 0.77 -9.09
C VAL A 239 2.87 -0.40 -10.04
N THR A 240 2.26 -1.53 -9.64
CA THR A 240 2.15 -2.70 -10.51
C THR A 240 1.31 -2.41 -11.75
N ALA A 241 0.28 -1.58 -11.66
CA ALA A 241 -0.54 -1.17 -12.80
C ALA A 241 0.23 -0.29 -13.78
N ALA A 242 1.02 0.67 -13.31
CA ALA A 242 1.86 1.48 -14.17
C ALA A 242 2.95 0.66 -14.87
N MET A 243 3.62 -0.24 -14.14
CA MET A 243 4.64 -1.12 -14.70
C MET A 243 4.05 -2.12 -15.71
N SER A 244 2.92 -2.75 -15.39
CA SER A 244 2.24 -3.67 -16.31
C SER A 244 1.73 -2.95 -17.56
N ALA A 245 1.12 -1.76 -17.40
CA ALA A 245 0.67 -0.93 -18.52
C ALA A 245 1.82 -0.67 -19.49
N TRP A 246 2.97 -0.21 -18.99
CA TRP A 246 4.13 0.08 -19.81
C TRP A 246 4.66 -1.15 -20.56
N LEU A 247 4.73 -2.31 -19.90
CA LEU A 247 5.15 -3.57 -20.53
C LEU A 247 4.15 -4.05 -21.59
N LEU A 248 2.85 -3.98 -21.30
CA LEU A 248 1.78 -4.43 -22.19
C LEU A 248 1.71 -3.57 -23.47
N ILE A 249 1.82 -2.24 -23.35
CA ILE A 249 1.83 -1.37 -24.55
C ILE A 249 3.12 -1.48 -25.34
N SER A 250 4.25 -1.80 -24.69
CA SER A 250 5.52 -2.04 -25.37
C SER A 250 5.43 -3.30 -26.23
N ALA A 251 4.91 -4.40 -25.64
CA ALA A 251 4.64 -5.64 -26.36
C ALA A 251 3.64 -5.43 -27.51
N GLN A 252 2.59 -4.63 -27.31
CA GLN A 252 1.66 -4.25 -28.37
C GLN A 252 2.38 -3.55 -29.54
N GLY A 253 3.24 -2.58 -29.25
CA GLY A 253 4.02 -1.87 -30.28
C GLY A 253 4.98 -2.78 -31.04
N GLU A 254 5.64 -3.71 -30.36
CA GLU A 254 6.50 -4.72 -30.98
C GLU A 254 5.68 -5.65 -31.90
N ILE A 255 4.52 -6.13 -31.45
CA ILE A 255 3.62 -6.99 -32.25
C ILE A 255 3.09 -6.24 -33.48
N ALA A 256 2.64 -5.00 -33.31
CA ALA A 256 2.16 -4.16 -34.42
C ALA A 256 3.28 -3.91 -35.45
N GLY A 257 4.53 -3.80 -34.99
CA GLY A 257 5.73 -3.70 -35.83
C GLY A 257 6.25 -5.04 -36.39
N GLY A 258 5.55 -6.16 -36.19
CA GLY A 258 5.97 -7.49 -36.66
C GLY A 258 7.13 -8.12 -35.88
N GLN A 259 7.49 -7.56 -34.73
CA GLN A 259 8.56 -8.06 -33.86
C GLN A 259 8.00 -9.04 -32.81
N ARG A 260 8.90 -9.86 -32.25
CA ARG A 260 8.53 -10.75 -31.13
C ARG A 260 8.41 -9.92 -29.85
N PRO A 261 7.29 -10.02 -29.11
CA PRO A 261 7.11 -9.25 -27.89
C PRO A 261 8.13 -9.67 -26.83
N SER A 262 8.81 -8.70 -26.24
CA SER A 262 9.76 -8.85 -25.15
C SER A 262 9.08 -8.65 -23.79
N GLY A 263 9.78 -8.98 -22.70
CA GLY A 263 9.28 -8.67 -21.35
C GLY A 263 8.13 -9.53 -20.83
N ALA A 264 7.75 -10.63 -21.50
CA ALA A 264 6.67 -11.52 -21.05
C ALA A 264 6.86 -12.01 -19.60
N ALA A 265 8.08 -12.42 -19.25
CA ALA A 265 8.40 -12.86 -17.88
C ALA A 265 8.24 -11.73 -16.85
N ALA A 266 8.65 -10.50 -17.19
CA ALA A 266 8.49 -9.34 -16.31
C ALA A 266 7.01 -9.01 -16.12
N ALA A 267 6.23 -8.97 -17.20
CA ALA A 267 4.79 -8.75 -17.14
C ALA A 267 4.10 -9.81 -16.29
N ALA A 268 4.51 -11.08 -16.44
CA ALA A 268 3.91 -12.18 -15.70
C ALA A 268 4.14 -12.10 -14.20
N LEU A 269 5.37 -11.78 -13.79
CA LEU A 269 5.72 -11.59 -12.38
C LEU A 269 5.04 -10.36 -11.78
N ILE A 270 4.98 -9.24 -12.51
CA ILE A 270 4.34 -8.00 -12.04
C ILE A 270 2.82 -8.17 -11.92
N LEU A 271 2.16 -8.87 -12.84
CA LEU A 271 0.74 -9.23 -12.71
C LEU A 271 0.53 -10.21 -11.55
N GLY A 272 1.46 -11.13 -11.30
CA GLY A 272 1.47 -12.00 -10.12
C GLY A 272 1.56 -11.21 -8.80
N ALA A 273 2.40 -10.18 -8.73
CA ALA A 273 2.42 -9.27 -7.59
C ALA A 273 1.08 -8.52 -7.43
N MET A 274 0.54 -8.00 -8.53
CA MET A 274 -0.71 -7.24 -8.52
C MET A 274 -1.89 -8.05 -7.96
N ILE A 275 -2.10 -9.29 -8.44
CA ILE A 275 -3.28 -10.09 -8.07
C ILE A 275 -3.30 -10.44 -6.58
N ASN A 276 -2.13 -10.60 -5.96
CA ASN A 276 -2.00 -11.03 -4.58
C ASN A 276 -1.80 -9.86 -3.59
N THR A 277 -1.87 -8.61 -4.06
CA THR A 277 -1.72 -7.42 -3.21
C THR A 277 -2.95 -7.16 -2.34
N LYS A 278 -4.14 -7.29 -2.94
CA LYS A 278 -5.45 -7.06 -2.31
C LYS A 278 -6.49 -7.72 -3.20
N GLN A 279 -7.69 -7.97 -2.69
CA GLN A 279 -8.78 -8.57 -3.48
C GLN A 279 -9.12 -7.75 -4.74
N SER A 280 -9.05 -6.42 -4.66
CA SER A 280 -9.20 -5.52 -5.82
C SER A 280 -8.14 -5.72 -6.91
N GLY A 281 -7.02 -6.37 -6.59
CA GLY A 281 -5.97 -6.74 -7.53
C GLY A 281 -6.44 -7.72 -8.61
N ILE A 282 -7.42 -8.57 -8.32
CA ILE A 282 -8.02 -9.49 -9.32
C ILE A 282 -8.69 -8.69 -10.43
N GLY A 283 -9.54 -7.73 -10.06
CA GLY A 283 -10.20 -6.83 -11.01
C GLY A 283 -9.20 -5.99 -11.80
N LEU A 284 -8.12 -5.54 -11.14
CA LEU A 284 -7.08 -4.73 -11.79
C LEU A 284 -6.24 -5.52 -12.80
N VAL A 285 -5.90 -6.79 -12.50
CA VAL A 285 -5.23 -7.69 -13.45
C VAL A 285 -6.12 -7.97 -14.65
N ALA A 286 -7.39 -8.32 -14.41
CA ALA A 286 -8.35 -8.57 -15.49
C ALA A 286 -8.55 -7.32 -16.37
N ALA A 287 -8.71 -6.16 -15.75
CA ALA A 287 -8.85 -4.89 -16.46
C ALA A 287 -7.59 -4.50 -17.24
N SER A 288 -6.39 -4.74 -16.69
CA SER A 288 -5.11 -4.49 -17.38
C SER A 288 -4.93 -5.36 -18.62
N VAL A 289 -5.16 -6.67 -18.49
CA VAL A 289 -5.05 -7.60 -19.62
C VAL A 289 -6.15 -7.32 -20.66
N GLY A 290 -7.38 -7.09 -20.21
CA GLY A 290 -8.50 -6.70 -21.08
C GLY A 290 -8.23 -5.41 -21.85
N ALA A 291 -7.67 -4.39 -21.18
CA ALA A 291 -7.29 -3.14 -21.81
C ALA A 291 -6.22 -3.32 -22.89
N ALA A 292 -5.19 -4.14 -22.63
CA ALA A 292 -4.14 -4.44 -23.61
C ALA A 292 -4.69 -5.18 -24.84
N LEU A 293 -5.61 -6.12 -24.62
CA LEU A 293 -6.25 -6.85 -25.72
C LEU A 293 -7.18 -5.96 -26.55
N LEU A 294 -8.02 -5.16 -25.90
CA LEU A 294 -8.95 -4.24 -26.56
C LEU A 294 -8.16 -3.21 -27.39
N THR A 295 -7.17 -2.56 -26.80
CA THR A 295 -6.35 -1.57 -27.52
C THR A 295 -5.58 -2.15 -28.69
N SER A 296 -5.00 -3.34 -28.53
CA SER A 296 -4.34 -4.03 -29.63
C SER A 296 -5.32 -4.41 -30.76
N SER A 297 -6.55 -4.78 -30.41
CA SER A 297 -7.60 -5.03 -31.41
C SER A 297 -8.03 -3.76 -32.15
N LEU A 298 -8.09 -2.61 -31.46
CA LEU A 298 -8.41 -1.31 -32.06
C LEU A 298 -7.30 -0.83 -33.01
N GLU A 299 -6.03 -1.08 -32.67
CA GLU A 299 -4.89 -0.71 -33.53
C GLU A 299 -4.83 -1.55 -34.81
N ILE A 300 -5.03 -2.86 -34.70
CA ILE A 300 -4.83 -3.82 -35.80
C ILE A 300 -6.13 -4.06 -36.59
N GLY A 301 -7.29 -3.67 -36.04
CA GLY A 301 -8.61 -3.92 -36.63
C GLY A 301 -9.12 -5.35 -36.47
N ARG A 302 -8.39 -6.21 -35.77
CA ARG A 302 -8.73 -7.62 -35.46
C ARG A 302 -8.03 -8.09 -34.21
N TRP A 303 -8.49 -9.18 -33.61
CA TRP A 303 -7.86 -9.81 -32.46
C TRP A 303 -6.48 -10.39 -32.82
N PRO A 304 -5.37 -9.81 -32.32
CA PRO A 304 -4.04 -10.25 -32.70
C PRO A 304 -3.68 -11.54 -31.95
N ARG A 305 -3.58 -12.66 -32.67
CA ARG A 305 -3.19 -13.97 -32.09
C ARG A 305 -1.90 -13.89 -31.28
N ALA A 306 -0.93 -13.07 -31.71
CA ALA A 306 0.32 -12.83 -31.00
C ALA A 306 0.08 -12.18 -29.63
N MET A 307 -0.80 -11.18 -29.57
CA MET A 307 -1.15 -10.50 -28.32
C MET A 307 -1.96 -11.41 -27.38
N LEU A 308 -2.89 -12.21 -27.92
CA LEU A 308 -3.60 -13.22 -27.14
C LEU A 308 -2.64 -14.22 -26.50
N ARG A 309 -1.65 -14.71 -27.25
CA ARG A 309 -0.61 -15.60 -26.72
C ARG A 309 0.25 -14.91 -25.66
N PHE A 310 0.68 -13.68 -25.91
CA PHE A 310 1.46 -12.90 -24.95
C PHE A 310 0.68 -12.66 -23.65
N ALA A 311 -0.56 -12.18 -23.76
CA ALA A 311 -1.47 -11.95 -22.64
C ALA A 311 -1.75 -13.24 -21.86
N GLY A 312 -1.99 -14.36 -22.56
CA GLY A 312 -2.19 -15.67 -21.94
C GLY A 312 -0.97 -16.13 -21.14
N LEU A 313 0.24 -15.98 -21.68
CA LEU A 313 1.48 -16.31 -20.97
C LEU A 313 1.75 -15.35 -19.79
N ALA A 314 1.43 -14.06 -19.94
CA ALA A 314 1.62 -13.07 -18.90
C ALA A 314 0.64 -13.27 -17.73
N ILE A 315 -0.62 -13.62 -17.99
CA ILE A 315 -1.61 -13.77 -16.91
C ILE A 315 -1.48 -15.12 -16.17
N LEU A 316 -0.86 -16.13 -16.79
CA LEU A 316 -0.82 -17.50 -16.25
C LEU A 316 -0.28 -17.58 -14.80
N PRO A 317 0.86 -16.95 -14.43
CA PRO A 317 1.35 -17.01 -13.05
C PRO A 317 0.42 -16.31 -12.06
N ALA A 318 -0.24 -15.22 -12.48
CA ALA A 318 -1.23 -14.55 -11.64
C ALA A 318 -2.45 -15.45 -11.38
N LEU A 319 -2.98 -16.11 -12.42
CA LEU A 319 -4.08 -17.06 -12.27
C LEU A 319 -3.70 -18.26 -11.40
N GLY A 320 -2.50 -18.80 -11.57
CA GLY A 320 -1.98 -19.88 -10.73
C GLY A 320 -1.86 -19.46 -9.27
N LEU A 321 -1.31 -18.27 -9.01
CA LEU A 321 -1.20 -17.70 -7.66
C LEU A 321 -2.58 -17.49 -7.02
N TYR A 322 -3.53 -16.97 -7.78
CA TYR A 322 -4.91 -16.80 -7.33
C TYR A 322 -5.58 -18.14 -7.02
N ALA A 323 -5.40 -19.15 -7.86
CA ALA A 323 -5.94 -20.49 -7.63
C ALA A 323 -5.38 -21.13 -6.35
N VAL A 324 -4.06 -21.02 -6.14
CA VAL A 324 -3.40 -21.48 -4.90
C VAL A 324 -3.94 -20.72 -3.69
N TRP A 325 -4.09 -19.40 -3.79
CA TRP A 325 -4.67 -18.62 -2.69
C TRP A 325 -6.13 -18.99 -2.40
N ARG A 326 -6.96 -19.18 -3.44
CA ARG A 326 -8.34 -19.64 -3.29
C ARG A 326 -8.43 -21.02 -2.64
N TYR A 327 -7.51 -21.91 -2.98
CA TYR A 327 -7.39 -23.20 -2.29
C TYR A 327 -7.11 -22.99 -0.80
N HIS A 328 -6.12 -22.18 -0.42
CA HIS A 328 -5.85 -21.86 0.98
C HIS A 328 -7.08 -21.33 1.70
N VAL A 329 -7.71 -20.29 1.17
CA VAL A 329 -8.93 -19.71 1.74
C VAL A 329 -10.01 -20.79 1.98
N SER A 330 -10.19 -21.71 1.04
CA SER A 330 -11.23 -22.75 1.15
C SER A 330 -10.97 -23.78 2.26
N VAL A 331 -9.71 -23.97 2.66
CA VAL A 331 -9.32 -24.97 3.67
C VAL A 331 -8.81 -24.37 4.98
N ALA A 332 -8.47 -23.08 5.00
CA ALA A 332 -7.83 -22.44 6.16
C ALA A 332 -8.76 -22.33 7.37
N GLY A 333 -10.07 -22.27 7.16
CA GLY A 333 -11.06 -22.14 8.24
C GLY A 333 -10.99 -20.79 8.97
N VAL A 334 -10.53 -19.73 8.29
CA VAL A 334 -10.41 -18.37 8.84
C VAL A 334 -11.18 -17.38 7.97
N ASP A 335 -11.45 -16.19 8.51
CA ASP A 335 -12.31 -15.22 7.86
C ASP A 335 -11.68 -14.58 6.61
N GLU A 336 -12.55 -14.32 5.64
CA GLU A 336 -12.27 -13.54 4.44
C GLU A 336 -13.46 -12.64 4.09
N LEU A 337 -13.21 -11.62 3.28
CA LEU A 337 -14.31 -10.84 2.69
C LEU A 337 -14.93 -11.66 1.55
N LYS A 338 -16.22 -11.98 1.70
CA LYS A 338 -16.99 -12.81 0.76
C LYS A 338 -18.02 -11.97 0.01
N PRO A 339 -18.29 -12.25 -1.28
CA PRO A 339 -19.44 -11.71 -1.97
C PRO A 339 -20.74 -11.99 -1.20
N LEU A 340 -21.68 -11.06 -1.29
CA LEU A 340 -23.03 -11.28 -0.79
C LEU A 340 -23.69 -12.42 -1.58
N PRO A 341 -24.59 -13.20 -0.94
CA PRO A 341 -25.49 -14.08 -1.67
C PRO A 341 -26.22 -13.30 -2.77
N PHE A 342 -26.44 -13.91 -3.93
CA PHE A 342 -27.03 -13.25 -5.10
C PHE A 342 -28.37 -12.55 -4.82
N ALA A 343 -29.20 -13.15 -3.95
CA ALA A 343 -30.47 -12.57 -3.51
C ALA A 343 -30.32 -11.30 -2.66
N LEU A 344 -29.15 -11.09 -2.05
CA LEU A 344 -28.81 -9.94 -1.21
C LEU A 344 -27.94 -8.92 -1.94
N TRP A 345 -27.73 -9.07 -3.25
CA TRP A 345 -27.07 -8.03 -4.04
C TRP A 345 -27.93 -6.76 -4.01
N ASN A 346 -27.27 -5.60 -4.07
CA ASN A 346 -27.89 -4.29 -3.88
C ASN A 346 -28.68 -3.81 -5.12
N TRP A 347 -29.61 -4.63 -5.62
CA TRP A 347 -30.32 -4.40 -6.90
C TRP A 347 -31.13 -3.10 -6.88
N ILE A 348 -31.80 -2.85 -5.77
CA ILE A 348 -32.69 -1.70 -5.56
C ILE A 348 -31.87 -0.41 -5.43
N GLU A 349 -30.71 -0.48 -4.79
CA GLU A 349 -29.86 0.67 -4.50
C GLU A 349 -28.97 1.11 -5.67
N LEU A 350 -28.97 0.38 -6.79
CA LEU A 350 -28.10 0.67 -7.94
C LEU A 350 -28.18 2.13 -8.42
N PRO A 351 -29.36 2.77 -8.54
CA PRO A 351 -29.44 4.18 -8.91
C PRO A 351 -28.75 5.09 -7.88
N ALA A 352 -28.96 4.85 -6.58
CA ALA A 352 -28.34 5.63 -5.51
C ALA A 352 -26.81 5.46 -5.50
N ILE A 353 -26.33 4.23 -5.69
CA ILE A 353 -24.90 3.94 -5.83
C ILE A 353 -24.29 4.76 -6.98
N LEU A 354 -24.93 4.78 -8.16
CA LEU A 354 -24.45 5.52 -9.32
C LEU A 354 -24.44 7.04 -9.08
N VAL A 355 -25.46 7.58 -8.41
CA VAL A 355 -25.51 9.00 -8.02
C VAL A 355 -24.37 9.34 -7.06
N SER A 356 -24.13 8.52 -6.04
CA SER A 356 -23.02 8.74 -5.10
C SER A 356 -21.64 8.61 -5.74
N MET A 357 -21.46 7.67 -6.66
CA MET A 357 -20.24 7.59 -7.47
C MET A 357 -20.03 8.86 -8.31
N ALA A 358 -21.09 9.38 -8.92
CA ALA A 358 -21.03 10.63 -9.69
C ALA A 358 -20.72 11.84 -8.78
N ALA A 359 -21.27 11.87 -7.57
CA ALA A 359 -20.95 12.90 -6.57
C ALA A 359 -19.47 12.84 -6.17
N GLU A 360 -18.92 11.66 -5.90
CA GLU A 360 -17.48 11.48 -5.63
C GLU A 360 -16.61 11.92 -6.82
N VAL A 361 -17.06 11.67 -8.06
CA VAL A 361 -16.38 12.17 -9.27
C VAL A 361 -16.33 13.70 -9.28
N ALA A 362 -17.45 14.36 -8.95
CA ALA A 362 -17.54 15.82 -8.90
C ALA A 362 -16.68 16.41 -7.76
N GLU A 363 -16.69 15.81 -6.58
CA GLU A 363 -15.90 16.29 -5.43
C GLU A 363 -14.39 16.16 -5.65
N LYS A 364 -13.96 15.15 -6.41
CA LYS A 364 -12.54 14.86 -6.68
C LYS A 364 -12.15 15.36 -8.07
N SER A 365 -12.58 16.58 -8.38
CA SER A 365 -12.49 17.23 -9.69
C SER A 365 -11.07 17.29 -10.27
N VAL A 366 -10.03 17.44 -9.44
CA VAL A 366 -8.64 17.44 -9.93
C VAL A 366 -8.28 16.10 -10.56
N TYR A 367 -8.56 14.99 -9.88
CA TYR A 367 -8.27 13.65 -10.40
C TYR A 367 -9.08 13.34 -11.65
N PHE A 368 -10.39 13.52 -11.60
CA PHE A 368 -11.27 13.18 -12.72
C PHE A 368 -11.17 14.18 -13.88
N GLY A 369 -10.82 15.45 -13.62
CA GLY A 369 -10.47 16.43 -14.65
C GLY A 369 -9.18 16.06 -15.39
N CYS A 370 -8.17 15.59 -14.66
CA CYS A 370 -6.97 14.99 -15.25
C CYS A 370 -7.30 13.75 -16.10
N THR A 371 -8.17 12.87 -15.62
CA THR A 371 -8.67 11.72 -16.41
C THR A 371 -9.34 12.18 -17.70
N ALA A 372 -10.26 13.16 -17.61
CA ALA A 372 -10.93 13.72 -18.79
C ALA A 372 -9.94 14.34 -19.78
N ALA A 373 -8.90 15.04 -19.30
CA ALA A 373 -7.85 15.59 -20.15
C ALA A 373 -7.06 14.50 -20.89
N ALA A 374 -6.72 13.40 -20.21
CA ALA A 374 -6.07 12.25 -20.86
C ALA A 374 -6.98 11.61 -21.92
N LEU A 375 -8.27 11.41 -21.62
CA LEU A 375 -9.24 10.88 -22.57
C LEU A 375 -9.42 11.80 -23.80
N ALA A 376 -9.44 13.11 -23.60
CA ALA A 376 -9.55 14.10 -24.67
C ALA A 376 -8.27 14.17 -25.54
N ALA A 377 -7.10 14.00 -24.94
CA ALA A 377 -5.82 14.00 -25.67
C ALA A 377 -5.69 12.80 -26.62
N TRP A 378 -6.33 11.66 -26.32
CA TRP A 378 -6.24 10.45 -27.12
C TRP A 378 -6.65 10.62 -28.60
N PRO A 379 -7.90 11.03 -28.93
CA PRO A 379 -8.31 11.18 -30.33
C PRO A 379 -7.54 12.29 -31.05
N VAL A 380 -7.10 13.33 -30.33
CA VAL A 380 -6.30 14.42 -30.90
C VAL A 380 -4.94 13.89 -31.35
N LEU A 381 -4.20 13.23 -30.46
CA LEU A 381 -2.88 12.69 -30.76
C LEU A 381 -2.95 11.53 -31.75
N LEU A 382 -3.98 10.68 -31.68
CA LEU A 382 -4.18 9.59 -32.63
C LEU A 382 -4.37 10.12 -34.05
N ARG A 383 -5.14 11.20 -34.24
CA ARG A 383 -5.31 11.85 -35.55
C ARG A 383 -4.02 12.52 -36.05
N GLN A 384 -3.23 13.11 -35.16
CA GLN A 384 -2.02 13.85 -35.53
C GLN A 384 -0.81 12.94 -35.79
N GLN A 385 -0.68 11.84 -35.06
CA GLN A 385 0.56 11.05 -34.98
C GLN A 385 0.35 9.55 -35.23
N GLY A 386 -0.90 9.09 -35.33
CA GLY A 386 -1.23 7.68 -35.44
C GLY A 386 -0.94 6.90 -34.15
N TRP A 387 -0.65 5.60 -34.31
CA TRP A 387 -0.35 4.69 -33.20
C TRP A 387 1.10 4.81 -32.76
N THR A 388 1.33 5.58 -31.70
CA THR A 388 2.60 5.78 -31.00
C THR A 388 2.52 5.12 -29.61
N PRO A 389 3.64 4.96 -28.89
CA PRO A 389 3.59 4.49 -27.49
C PRO A 389 2.62 5.32 -26.63
N THR A 390 2.54 6.63 -26.86
CA THR A 390 1.66 7.53 -26.12
C THR A 390 0.19 7.30 -26.46
N THR A 391 -0.18 7.21 -27.74
CA THR A 391 -1.59 6.97 -28.11
C THR A 391 -2.05 5.57 -27.74
N ARG A 392 -1.16 4.57 -27.75
CA ARG A 392 -1.42 3.24 -27.17
C ARG A 392 -1.67 3.32 -25.66
N LEU A 393 -0.83 4.04 -24.91
CA LEU A 393 -1.03 4.22 -23.46
C LEU A 393 -2.34 4.93 -23.14
N LEU A 394 -2.69 5.98 -23.89
CA LEU A 394 -3.93 6.73 -23.70
C LEU A 394 -5.17 5.85 -24.00
N ALA A 395 -5.15 5.09 -25.10
CA ALA A 395 -6.17 4.10 -25.40
C ALA A 395 -6.27 3.04 -24.30
N TYR A 396 -5.12 2.59 -23.79
CA TYR A 396 -5.03 1.57 -22.74
C TYR A 396 -5.63 2.08 -21.45
N HIS A 397 -5.31 3.31 -21.07
CA HIS A 397 -5.86 3.94 -19.89
C HIS A 397 -7.38 4.13 -20.00
N ALA A 398 -7.90 4.51 -21.17
CA ALA A 398 -9.34 4.61 -21.40
C ALA A 398 -10.03 3.26 -21.20
N ALA A 399 -9.50 2.18 -21.80
CA ALA A 399 -10.03 0.83 -21.63
C ALA A 399 -9.91 0.34 -20.18
N LEU A 400 -8.76 0.59 -19.53
CA LEU A 400 -8.50 0.23 -18.14
C LEU A 400 -9.49 0.91 -17.19
N LEU A 401 -9.78 2.19 -17.40
CA LEU A 401 -10.75 2.95 -16.63
C LEU A 401 -12.14 2.32 -16.71
N VAL A 402 -12.59 1.95 -17.92
CA VAL A 402 -13.90 1.31 -18.15
C VAL A 402 -13.95 -0.05 -17.47
N PHE A 403 -12.98 -0.93 -17.74
CA PHE A 403 -13.00 -2.28 -17.17
C PHE A 403 -12.87 -2.26 -15.64
N TYR A 404 -12.00 -1.42 -15.09
CA TYR A 404 -11.78 -1.36 -13.65
C TYR A 404 -12.96 -0.70 -12.91
N ASN A 405 -13.57 0.37 -13.44
CA ASN A 405 -14.77 0.93 -12.84
C ASN A 405 -16.00 0.03 -13.01
N GLY A 406 -16.08 -0.77 -14.09
CA GLY A 406 -17.08 -1.83 -14.22
C GLY A 406 -16.91 -2.89 -13.13
N PHE A 407 -15.67 -3.31 -12.85
CA PHE A 407 -15.36 -4.18 -11.72
C PHE A 407 -15.73 -3.54 -10.38
N LEU A 408 -15.39 -2.26 -10.16
CA LEU A 408 -15.76 -1.57 -8.93
C LEU A 408 -17.27 -1.52 -8.76
N LEU A 409 -18.02 -1.13 -9.80
CA LEU A 409 -19.48 -1.12 -9.77
C LEU A 409 -20.04 -2.49 -9.38
N LEU A 410 -19.50 -3.56 -9.96
CA LEU A 410 -19.85 -4.93 -9.56
C LEU A 410 -19.58 -5.17 -8.07
N THR A 411 -18.46 -4.72 -7.51
CA THR A 411 -18.18 -4.88 -6.06
C THR A 411 -19.13 -4.08 -5.16
N TYR A 412 -19.49 -2.84 -5.51
CA TYR A 412 -20.50 -2.08 -4.77
C TYR A 412 -21.87 -2.76 -4.78
N PHE A 413 -22.15 -3.42 -5.87
CA PHE A 413 -23.40 -4.09 -6.07
C PHE A 413 -23.46 -5.50 -5.43
N ALA A 414 -22.36 -6.26 -5.46
CA ALA A 414 -22.31 -7.68 -5.10
C ALA A 414 -21.48 -8.03 -3.84
N LEU A 415 -20.67 -7.09 -3.32
CA LEU A 415 -19.70 -7.38 -2.25
C LEU A 415 -19.91 -6.52 -1.01
N PHE A 416 -20.15 -5.21 -1.16
CA PHE A 416 -20.27 -4.31 -0.02
C PHE A 416 -21.69 -4.31 0.60
N PRO A 417 -21.80 -4.17 1.93
CA PRO A 417 -23.08 -3.92 2.60
C PRO A 417 -23.76 -2.66 2.05
N SER A 418 -25.10 -2.65 2.04
CA SER A 418 -25.90 -1.56 1.46
C SER A 418 -25.47 -0.16 1.93
N GLU A 419 -25.24 0.04 3.23
CA GLU A 419 -24.80 1.33 3.79
C GLU A 419 -23.47 1.82 3.20
N MET A 420 -22.49 0.92 3.05
CA MET A 420 -21.21 1.25 2.42
C MET A 420 -21.38 1.50 0.92
N SER A 421 -22.32 0.80 0.30
CA SER A 421 -22.55 0.88 -1.14
C SER A 421 -23.22 2.16 -1.57
N VAL A 422 -24.33 2.53 -0.90
CA VAL A 422 -25.06 3.77 -1.16
C VAL A 422 -24.17 4.99 -0.93
N GLY A 423 -23.26 4.94 0.05
CA GLY A 423 -22.27 5.98 0.28
C GLY A 423 -21.08 5.99 -0.69
N ALA A 424 -21.02 5.08 -1.67
CA ALA A 424 -19.86 4.87 -2.55
C ALA A 424 -18.53 4.80 -1.76
N HIS A 425 -18.56 4.14 -0.59
CA HIS A 425 -17.48 4.20 0.39
C HIS A 425 -16.14 3.80 -0.24
N SER A 426 -15.13 4.67 -0.12
CA SER A 426 -13.79 4.46 -0.68
C SER A 426 -13.70 4.42 -2.24
N PHE A 427 -14.70 4.91 -2.99
CA PHE A 427 -14.69 4.86 -4.46
C PHE A 427 -13.49 5.62 -5.07
N PHE A 428 -13.22 6.83 -4.59
CA PHE A 428 -12.04 7.59 -5.00
C PHE A 428 -10.73 6.86 -4.63
N ARG A 429 -10.65 6.29 -3.43
CA ARG A 429 -9.48 5.53 -2.97
C ARG A 429 -9.16 4.38 -3.93
N TYR A 430 -10.16 3.62 -4.37
CA TYR A 430 -9.94 2.56 -5.37
C TYR A 430 -9.51 3.09 -6.73
N ASN A 431 -10.05 4.24 -7.17
CA ASN A 431 -9.61 4.87 -8.41
C ASN A 431 -8.14 5.34 -8.35
N THR A 432 -7.58 5.60 -7.16
CA THR A 432 -6.14 5.91 -7.05
C THR A 432 -5.21 4.79 -7.54
N HIS A 433 -5.69 3.54 -7.68
CA HIS A 433 -4.93 2.46 -8.31
C HIS A 433 -4.58 2.76 -9.78
N LEU A 434 -5.34 3.63 -10.46
CA LEU A 434 -5.08 4.01 -11.85
C LEU A 434 -4.21 5.27 -11.96
N SER A 435 -3.87 5.90 -10.83
CA SER A 435 -3.31 7.24 -10.77
C SER A 435 -1.91 7.37 -11.39
N LEU A 436 -1.06 6.35 -11.25
CA LEU A 436 0.27 6.33 -11.86
C LEU A 436 0.20 6.05 -13.37
N VAL A 437 -0.77 5.25 -13.84
CA VAL A 437 -1.04 5.09 -15.28
C VAL A 437 -1.51 6.43 -15.86
N LEU A 438 -2.45 7.10 -15.19
CA LEU A 438 -2.95 8.42 -15.57
C LEU A 438 -1.83 9.47 -15.61
N SER A 439 -0.97 9.50 -14.59
CA SER A 439 0.16 10.43 -14.53
C SER A 439 1.11 10.23 -15.72
N LEU A 440 1.41 8.97 -16.06
CA LEU A 440 2.23 8.65 -17.22
C LEU A 440 1.55 9.08 -18.54
N CYS A 441 0.24 8.84 -18.69
CA CYS A 441 -0.56 9.32 -19.82
C CYS A 441 -0.43 10.83 -20.02
N LEU A 442 -0.67 11.61 -18.97
CA LEU A 442 -0.68 13.08 -19.04
C LEU A 442 0.69 13.62 -19.41
N VAL A 443 1.75 13.05 -18.83
CA VAL A 443 3.13 13.47 -19.07
C VAL A 443 3.55 13.20 -20.51
N LEU A 444 3.26 12.01 -21.03
CA LEU A 444 3.56 11.66 -22.42
C LEU A 444 2.69 12.44 -23.41
N ALA A 445 1.40 12.64 -23.10
CA ALA A 445 0.51 13.46 -23.91
C ALA A 445 0.99 14.92 -23.99
N ALA A 446 1.38 15.52 -22.86
CA ALA A 446 1.94 16.87 -22.84
C ALA A 446 3.23 16.98 -23.67
N ARG A 447 4.12 15.98 -23.56
CA ARG A 447 5.33 15.91 -24.39
C ARG A 447 4.98 15.94 -25.88
N ASP A 448 4.06 15.07 -26.29
CA ASP A 448 3.76 14.83 -27.71
C ASP A 448 2.84 15.88 -28.33
N LEU A 449 2.01 16.58 -27.54
CA LEU A 449 1.26 17.77 -27.94
C LEU A 449 2.15 19.01 -28.15
N GLY A 450 3.46 18.89 -27.95
CA GLY A 450 4.41 19.96 -28.21
C GLY A 450 4.71 20.86 -27.01
N VAL A 451 4.09 20.64 -25.84
CA VAL A 451 4.54 21.27 -24.59
C VAL A 451 5.98 20.84 -24.29
N GLY A 452 6.36 19.61 -24.66
CA GLY A 452 7.74 19.13 -24.58
C GLY A 452 8.72 19.91 -25.46
N ARG A 453 8.29 20.48 -26.60
CA ARG A 453 9.14 21.32 -27.45
C ARG A 453 9.48 22.66 -26.78
N TRP A 454 8.61 23.13 -25.88
CA TRP A 454 8.91 24.29 -25.03
C TRP A 454 10.01 23.98 -24.01
N LEU A 455 10.20 22.71 -23.65
CA LEU A 455 11.21 22.21 -22.71
C LEU A 455 12.48 21.71 -23.42
N ILE A 456 12.99 22.44 -24.42
CA ILE A 456 14.28 22.16 -25.07
C ILE A 456 15.35 23.15 -24.58
N GLY A 457 16.61 22.72 -24.53
CA GLY A 457 17.77 23.56 -24.19
C GLY A 457 17.74 24.08 -22.75
N ARG A 458 17.89 25.41 -22.57
CA ARG A 458 17.96 26.05 -21.25
C ARG A 458 16.72 25.80 -20.38
N ARG A 459 15.54 25.67 -21.00
CA ARG A 459 14.28 25.41 -20.27
C ARG A 459 14.19 23.98 -19.74
N ALA A 460 14.71 23.01 -20.50
CA ALA A 460 14.85 21.62 -20.04
C ALA A 460 15.75 21.55 -18.78
N GLN A 461 16.87 22.28 -18.83
CA GLN A 461 17.79 22.38 -17.69
C GLN A 461 17.14 23.08 -16.49
N ALA A 462 16.38 24.16 -16.72
CA ALA A 462 15.64 24.84 -15.66
C ALA A 462 14.58 23.93 -15.02
N ALA A 463 13.80 23.20 -15.83
CA ALA A 463 12.83 22.24 -15.33
C ALA A 463 13.50 21.10 -14.53
N GLY A 464 14.64 20.59 -15.01
CA GLY A 464 15.44 19.61 -14.28
C GLY A 464 15.97 20.15 -12.95
N ARG A 465 16.45 21.40 -12.90
CA ARG A 465 16.87 22.07 -11.66
C ARG A 465 15.71 22.32 -10.71
N LEU A 466 14.55 22.72 -11.23
CA LEU A 466 13.34 22.90 -10.44
C LEU A 466 12.90 21.55 -9.84
N ALA A 467 12.89 20.48 -10.63
CA ALA A 467 12.58 19.15 -10.13
C ALA A 467 13.57 18.70 -9.04
N LEU A 468 14.87 19.00 -9.20
CA LEU A 468 15.89 18.76 -8.17
C LEU A 468 15.64 19.56 -6.90
N ALA A 469 15.31 20.84 -7.01
CA ALA A 469 14.95 21.64 -5.84
C ALA A 469 13.69 21.08 -5.16
N THR A 470 12.66 20.73 -5.93
CA THR A 470 11.40 20.18 -5.42
C THR A 470 11.63 18.87 -4.69
N ILE A 471 12.35 17.89 -5.25
CA ILE A 471 12.58 16.61 -4.56
C ILE A 471 13.40 16.78 -3.28
N LEU A 472 14.30 17.77 -3.22
CA LEU A 472 15.12 18.02 -2.04
C LEU A 472 14.37 18.78 -0.93
N PHE A 473 13.56 19.77 -1.29
CA PHE A 473 12.91 20.67 -0.34
C PHE A 473 11.45 20.32 -0.02
N ALA A 474 10.68 19.79 -0.98
CA ALA A 474 9.26 19.51 -0.78
C ALA A 474 9.00 18.50 0.35
N PRO A 475 9.77 17.40 0.52
CA PRO A 475 9.53 16.48 1.64
C PRO A 475 9.66 17.17 3.00
N LEU A 476 10.62 18.08 3.15
CA LEU A 476 10.85 18.83 4.38
C LEU A 476 9.75 19.87 4.61
N ALA A 477 9.39 20.62 3.55
CA ALA A 477 8.35 21.65 3.61
C ALA A 477 6.96 21.07 3.89
N TYR A 478 6.66 19.90 3.31
CA TYR A 478 5.39 19.19 3.47
C TYR A 478 5.45 18.07 4.51
N ALA A 479 6.46 18.04 5.39
CA ALA A 479 6.62 16.99 6.38
C ALA A 479 5.35 16.80 7.24
N TYR A 480 4.64 17.89 7.54
CA TYR A 480 3.38 17.84 8.29
C TYR A 480 2.23 17.11 7.55
N ARG A 481 2.23 17.06 6.21
CA ARG A 481 1.27 16.27 5.41
C ARG A 481 1.74 14.86 5.14
N LEU A 482 3.06 14.68 4.99
CA LEU A 482 3.67 13.36 4.78
C LEU A 482 3.62 12.51 6.05
N ARG A 483 3.71 13.15 7.22
CA ARG A 483 3.56 12.54 8.55
C ARG A 483 2.11 12.53 9.00
N PHE A 484 1.25 11.91 8.18
CA PHE A 484 -0.15 11.65 8.52
C PHE A 484 -0.32 10.74 9.76
N ASP A 485 0.77 10.09 10.18
CA ASP A 485 0.87 9.30 11.42
C ASP A 485 0.98 10.16 12.70
N LEU A 486 1.09 11.49 12.54
CA LEU A 486 1.15 12.49 13.62
C LEU A 486 -0.14 13.30 13.75
N ASP A 487 -1.12 13.08 12.87
CA ASP A 487 -2.44 13.70 12.96
C ASP A 487 -3.18 13.14 14.18
N MET A 488 -3.88 14.02 14.92
CA MET A 488 -4.67 13.57 16.06
C MET A 488 -5.87 12.72 15.63
N PRO A 489 -6.31 11.76 16.45
CA PRO A 489 -5.81 11.41 17.80
C PRO A 489 -4.65 10.39 17.88
N GLN A 490 -4.04 9.98 16.77
CA GLN A 490 -3.13 8.83 16.76
C GLN A 490 -1.93 8.96 17.72
N PRO A 491 -1.28 10.13 17.88
CA PRO A 491 -0.23 10.30 18.89
C PRO A 491 -0.71 10.06 20.32
N LEU A 492 -1.96 10.42 20.66
CA LEU A 492 -2.52 10.20 21.99
C LEU A 492 -2.74 8.71 22.24
N VAL A 493 -3.36 8.02 21.27
CA VAL A 493 -3.60 6.57 21.35
C VAL A 493 -2.30 5.82 21.53
N ARG A 494 -1.28 6.16 20.74
CA ARG A 494 0.05 5.52 20.82
C ARG A 494 0.74 5.83 22.14
N SER A 495 0.69 7.08 22.60
CA SER A 495 1.27 7.46 23.88
C SER A 495 0.59 6.70 25.03
N LEU A 496 -0.73 6.61 25.01
CA LEU A 496 -1.50 5.92 26.03
C LEU A 496 -1.14 4.42 26.07
N ALA A 497 -1.22 3.74 24.93
CA ALA A 497 -0.87 2.33 24.85
C ALA A 497 0.60 2.06 25.26
N ASN A 498 1.55 2.90 24.82
CA ASN A 498 2.96 2.76 25.22
C ASN A 498 3.19 3.00 26.71
N ASN A 499 2.40 3.87 27.35
CA ASN A 499 2.46 4.06 28.80
C ASN A 499 1.86 2.89 29.58
N VAL A 500 0.90 2.16 28.99
CA VAL A 500 0.28 0.97 29.57
C VAL A 500 1.18 -0.27 29.43
N LYS A 501 1.92 -0.41 28.33
CA LYS A 501 2.78 -1.59 28.05
C LYS A 501 3.67 -2.04 29.22
N PRO A 502 4.37 -1.18 29.97
CA PRO A 502 5.23 -1.60 31.08
C PRO A 502 4.51 -2.35 32.20
N PHE A 503 3.19 -2.18 32.32
CA PHE A 503 2.37 -2.85 33.35
C PHE A 503 1.82 -4.20 32.91
N LEU A 504 1.91 -4.51 31.62
CA LEU A 504 1.38 -5.74 31.03
C LEU A 504 2.50 -6.72 30.71
N VAL A 505 2.20 -7.99 30.84
CA VAL A 505 2.98 -9.12 30.31
C VAL A 505 2.17 -9.89 29.26
N ASP A 506 2.83 -10.82 28.58
CA ASP A 506 2.16 -11.69 27.61
C ASP A 506 1.09 -12.55 28.30
N GLY A 507 -0.08 -12.69 27.68
CA GLY A 507 -1.22 -13.43 28.24
C GLY A 507 -2.09 -12.67 29.24
N ASP A 508 -1.75 -11.42 29.58
CA ASP A 508 -2.56 -10.62 30.50
C ASP A 508 -3.96 -10.33 29.96
N ARG A 509 -4.89 -10.11 30.91
CA ARG A 509 -6.29 -9.77 30.63
C ARG A 509 -6.54 -8.32 30.99
N LEU A 510 -6.83 -7.49 30.00
CA LEU A 510 -7.06 -6.05 30.14
C LEU A 510 -8.45 -5.66 29.60
N VAL A 511 -9.25 -4.98 30.41
CA VAL A 511 -10.46 -4.32 29.92
C VAL A 511 -10.14 -2.90 29.45
N LEU A 512 -10.61 -2.53 28.26
CA LEU A 512 -10.56 -1.20 27.69
C LEU A 512 -11.93 -0.54 27.87
N LEU A 513 -12.01 0.42 28.79
CA LEU A 513 -13.19 1.23 29.08
C LEU A 513 -13.06 2.57 28.35
N LEU A 514 -13.73 2.70 27.21
CA LEU A 514 -13.54 3.79 26.25
C LEU A 514 -14.86 4.56 26.02
N PRO A 515 -15.21 5.54 26.86
CA PRO A 515 -16.48 6.26 26.77
C PRO A 515 -16.75 6.87 25.40
N GLY A 516 -17.86 6.46 24.76
CA GLY A 516 -18.28 7.00 23.46
C GLY A 516 -17.43 6.53 22.28
N ASP A 517 -16.64 5.47 22.43
CA ASP A 517 -15.92 4.89 21.30
C ASP A 517 -16.87 4.22 20.31
N ASN A 518 -16.52 4.27 19.03
CA ASN A 518 -17.15 3.51 17.95
C ASN A 518 -16.28 2.31 17.53
N ASP A 519 -15.53 1.76 18.51
CA ASP A 519 -14.51 0.71 18.40
C ASP A 519 -13.23 1.09 17.64
N SER A 520 -13.12 2.33 17.16
CA SER A 520 -11.94 2.79 16.41
C SER A 520 -10.73 3.02 17.31
N VAL A 521 -10.91 3.65 18.48
CA VAL A 521 -9.84 3.88 19.44
C VAL A 521 -9.43 2.56 20.10
N ALA A 522 -10.39 1.71 20.44
CA ALA A 522 -10.14 0.37 20.99
C ALA A 522 -9.21 -0.45 20.09
N THR A 523 -9.57 -0.52 18.80
CA THR A 523 -8.81 -1.27 17.80
C THR A 523 -7.37 -0.74 17.66
N MET A 524 -7.20 0.59 17.73
CA MET A 524 -5.87 1.19 17.67
C MET A 524 -5.05 0.96 18.94
N ILE A 525 -5.65 1.03 20.13
CA ILE A 525 -4.97 0.72 21.40
C ILE A 525 -4.50 -0.73 21.37
N GLU A 526 -5.41 -1.66 21.04
CA GLU A 526 -5.09 -3.08 20.87
C GLU A 526 -3.93 -3.28 19.90
N GLY A 527 -4.03 -2.73 18.69
CA GLY A 527 -2.98 -2.86 17.69
C GLY A 527 -1.63 -2.30 18.16
N VAL A 528 -1.60 -1.20 18.91
CA VAL A 528 -0.33 -0.70 19.47
C VAL A 528 0.20 -1.66 20.53
N LEU A 529 -0.65 -2.22 21.40
CA LEU A 529 -0.25 -3.18 22.44
C LEU A 529 0.29 -4.49 21.84
N THR A 530 -0.39 -5.06 20.85
CA THR A 530 -0.10 -6.40 20.32
C THR A 530 0.88 -6.38 19.14
N GLU A 531 0.83 -5.35 18.29
CA GLU A 531 1.54 -5.35 16.99
C GLU A 531 2.79 -4.46 16.92
N THR A 532 3.03 -3.62 17.94
CA THR A 532 4.22 -2.74 17.97
C THR A 532 5.11 -3.00 19.17
N ALA A 533 6.43 -2.86 19.00
CA ALA A 533 7.41 -3.11 20.04
C ALA A 533 7.28 -2.16 21.26
N PRO A 534 7.52 -2.65 22.50
CA PRO A 534 7.52 -4.05 22.88
C PRO A 534 6.10 -4.63 22.74
N ARG A 535 5.98 -5.76 22.05
CA ARG A 535 4.69 -6.41 21.78
C ARG A 535 4.22 -7.17 23.02
N ARG A 536 2.90 -7.20 23.24
CA ARG A 536 2.23 -7.98 24.29
C ARG A 536 1.41 -9.08 23.63
N ARG A 537 1.96 -10.28 23.58
CA ARG A 537 1.38 -11.40 22.85
C ARG A 537 0.28 -12.07 23.67
N GLY A 538 -0.76 -12.54 22.98
CA GLY A 538 -1.85 -13.28 23.61
C GLY A 538 -2.63 -12.49 24.66
N LEU A 539 -2.65 -11.15 24.56
CA LEU A 539 -3.52 -10.33 25.41
C LEU A 539 -4.98 -10.70 25.17
N ASP A 540 -5.72 -10.92 26.26
CA ASP A 540 -7.18 -11.00 26.23
C ASP A 540 -7.74 -9.60 26.52
N LEU A 541 -8.42 -9.02 25.53
CA LEU A 541 -8.93 -7.65 25.58
C LEU A 541 -10.45 -7.63 25.59
N LEU A 542 -11.02 -7.12 26.68
CA LEU A 542 -12.44 -6.81 26.77
C LEU A 542 -12.68 -5.35 26.41
N ARG A 543 -13.49 -5.07 25.39
CA ARG A 543 -13.80 -3.70 24.97
C ARG A 543 -15.16 -3.26 25.50
N ARG A 544 -15.26 -2.07 26.07
CA ARG A 544 -16.52 -1.44 26.51
C ARG A 544 -16.55 0.03 26.10
N ARG A 545 -17.74 0.52 25.75
CA ARG A 545 -17.98 1.91 25.31
C ARG A 545 -18.42 2.85 26.43
N THR A 546 -18.49 2.34 27.66
CA THR A 546 -18.79 3.10 28.87
C THR A 546 -17.68 2.85 29.90
N ALA A 547 -17.56 3.77 30.85
CA ALA A 547 -16.70 3.63 32.00
C ALA A 547 -17.54 4.03 33.21
N ASP A 548 -17.97 3.04 33.97
CA ASP A 548 -18.80 3.19 35.17
C ASP A 548 -18.52 2.03 36.16
N PRO A 549 -18.91 2.15 37.45
CA PRO A 549 -18.68 1.10 38.44
C PRO A 549 -19.22 -0.27 38.03
N ALA A 550 -20.37 -0.33 37.36
CA ALA A 550 -20.97 -1.59 36.94
C ALA A 550 -20.13 -2.33 35.88
N THR A 551 -19.53 -1.60 34.94
CA THR A 551 -18.59 -2.18 33.97
C THR A 551 -17.29 -2.69 34.60
N LEU A 552 -16.79 -2.03 35.64
CA LEU A 552 -15.64 -2.50 36.40
C LEU A 552 -15.95 -3.77 37.21
N ASP A 553 -17.14 -3.83 37.83
CA ASP A 553 -17.61 -5.01 38.54
C ASP A 553 -17.84 -6.20 37.58
N GLU A 554 -18.35 -5.94 36.39
CA GLU A 554 -18.43 -6.93 35.31
C GLU A 554 -17.04 -7.46 34.94
N ALA A 555 -16.08 -6.57 34.67
CA ALA A 555 -14.72 -6.96 34.29
C ALA A 555 -14.03 -7.80 35.38
N ALA A 556 -14.18 -7.41 36.66
CA ALA A 556 -13.65 -8.16 37.78
C ALA A 556 -14.26 -9.57 37.88
N ARG A 557 -15.60 -9.69 37.73
CA ARG A 557 -16.30 -10.99 37.71
C ARG A 557 -15.85 -11.87 36.55
N LEU A 558 -15.56 -11.28 35.40
CA LEU A 558 -15.03 -11.98 34.24
C LEU A 558 -13.53 -12.34 34.39
N GLY A 559 -12.88 -11.93 35.48
CA GLY A 559 -11.50 -12.26 35.81
C GLY A 559 -10.46 -11.36 35.16
N TYR A 560 -10.83 -10.15 34.74
CA TYR A 560 -9.88 -9.15 34.25
C TYR A 560 -9.23 -8.44 35.44
N ARG A 561 -7.89 -8.40 35.46
CA ARG A 561 -7.12 -7.78 36.55
C ARG A 561 -6.74 -6.34 36.27
N PHE A 562 -6.71 -5.94 35.00
CA PHE A 562 -6.38 -4.58 34.60
C PHE A 562 -7.56 -3.92 33.91
N ALA A 563 -7.77 -2.63 34.18
CA ALA A 563 -8.75 -1.81 33.48
C ALA A 563 -8.12 -0.49 33.04
N LEU A 564 -8.14 -0.21 31.73
CA LEU A 564 -7.75 1.07 31.17
C LEU A 564 -9.00 1.91 30.89
N ILE A 565 -9.18 2.96 31.67
CA ILE A 565 -10.17 4.01 31.39
C ILE A 565 -9.47 5.06 30.54
N SER A 566 -9.85 5.21 29.28
CA SER A 566 -9.19 6.21 28.41
C SER A 566 -9.60 7.64 28.73
N CYS A 567 -10.79 7.83 29.29
CA CYS A 567 -11.24 9.12 29.79
C CYS A 567 -12.14 8.96 31.00
N VAL A 568 -11.69 9.39 32.17
CA VAL A 568 -12.49 9.37 33.40
C VAL A 568 -13.62 10.43 33.31
N PRO A 569 -14.90 10.03 33.37
CA PRO A 569 -16.04 10.93 33.49
C PRO A 569 -15.95 11.90 34.67
N GLU A 570 -16.53 13.09 34.53
CA GLU A 570 -16.66 14.02 35.66
C GLU A 570 -17.61 13.43 36.72
N GLY A 571 -17.28 13.62 38.01
CA GLY A 571 -18.09 13.14 39.13
C GLY A 571 -17.83 11.70 39.58
N TRP A 572 -16.87 10.99 38.98
CA TRP A 572 -16.41 9.70 39.53
C TRP A 572 -15.50 9.96 40.73
N GLU A 573 -16.03 9.75 41.93
CA GLU A 573 -15.28 9.87 43.19
C GLU A 573 -14.05 8.95 43.15
N ASP A 574 -12.91 9.42 43.67
CA ASP A 574 -11.60 8.73 43.72
C ASP A 574 -10.75 8.67 42.43
N LEU A 575 -11.27 9.08 41.26
CA LEU A 575 -10.49 9.11 40.02
C LEU A 575 -10.29 10.54 39.47
N PRO A 576 -9.11 10.87 38.91
CA PRO A 576 -8.86 12.19 38.36
C PRO A 576 -9.69 12.40 37.08
N PRO A 577 -10.62 13.37 37.05
CA PRO A 577 -11.50 13.57 35.90
C PRO A 577 -10.72 14.04 34.68
N ASN A 578 -11.21 13.69 33.48
CA ASN A 578 -10.63 14.07 32.19
C ASN A 578 -9.18 13.56 31.98
N GLN A 579 -8.79 12.47 32.65
CA GLN A 579 -7.51 11.80 32.45
C GLN A 579 -7.71 10.35 32.02
N ALA A 580 -6.67 9.76 31.42
CA ALA A 580 -6.63 8.32 31.24
C ALA A 580 -6.07 7.66 32.50
N VAL A 581 -6.65 6.54 32.93
CA VAL A 581 -6.26 5.85 34.17
C VAL A 581 -6.15 4.36 33.94
N LEU A 582 -5.08 3.75 34.45
CA LEU A 582 -4.93 2.30 34.55
C LEU A 582 -5.22 1.86 36.00
N LEU A 583 -6.16 0.94 36.14
CA LEU A 583 -6.55 0.33 37.40
C LEU A 583 -6.06 -1.12 37.46
N HIS A 584 -5.83 -1.61 38.67
CA HIS A 584 -5.56 -3.01 38.98
C HIS A 584 -6.54 -3.53 40.03
N HIS A 585 -7.09 -4.72 39.80
CA HIS A 585 -8.03 -5.35 40.71
C HIS A 585 -7.30 -6.18 41.76
N GLU A 586 -7.41 -5.74 43.01
CA GLU A 586 -6.87 -6.42 44.19
C GLU A 586 -8.01 -7.01 45.04
N ALA A 587 -7.68 -7.67 46.16
CA ALA A 587 -8.69 -8.27 47.04
C ALA A 587 -9.71 -7.25 47.60
N ASN A 588 -9.31 -5.98 47.72
CA ASN A 588 -10.13 -4.89 48.25
C ASN A 588 -10.80 -4.05 47.14
N GLY A 589 -10.77 -4.50 45.89
CA GLY A 589 -11.36 -3.82 44.74
C GLY A 589 -10.33 -3.18 43.79
N TRP A 590 -10.81 -2.26 42.96
CA TRP A 590 -10.00 -1.58 41.95
C TRP A 590 -9.14 -0.47 42.55
N ARG A 591 -7.84 -0.48 42.24
CA ARG A 591 -6.89 0.53 42.68
C ARG A 591 -6.19 1.19 41.49
N THR A 592 -6.03 2.50 41.54
CA THR A 592 -5.26 3.26 40.55
C THR A 592 -3.78 2.88 40.59
N LEU A 593 -3.27 2.36 39.48
CA LEU A 593 -1.84 2.13 39.27
C LEU A 593 -1.15 3.34 38.65
N ALA A 594 -1.80 3.97 37.66
CA ALA A 594 -1.23 5.10 36.94
C ALA A 594 -2.33 5.98 36.36
N ALA A 595 -2.04 7.28 36.23
CA ALA A 595 -2.90 8.26 35.58
C ALA A 595 -2.07 9.12 34.62
N TRP A 596 -2.64 9.44 33.46
CA TRP A 596 -1.99 10.22 32.42
C TRP A 596 -2.89 11.37 31.97
N PRO A 597 -2.52 12.63 32.25
CA PRO A 597 -3.24 13.77 31.72
C PRO A 597 -2.99 13.93 30.22
N TYR A 598 -4.02 14.32 29.47
CA TYR A 598 -3.88 14.64 28.06
C TYR A 598 -3.16 15.99 27.86
N PRO A 599 -2.29 16.13 26.83
CA PRO A 599 -1.61 17.39 26.57
C PRO A 599 -2.62 18.52 26.27
N PRO A 600 -2.51 19.71 26.88
CA PRO A 600 -3.48 20.80 26.67
C PRO A 600 -3.65 21.18 25.20
N ARG A 601 -2.54 21.19 24.44
CA ARG A 601 -2.52 21.52 23.00
C ARG A 601 -3.13 20.44 22.09
N ALA A 602 -3.54 19.29 22.63
CA ALA A 602 -4.12 18.23 21.81
C ALA A 602 -5.48 18.63 21.25
N ALA A 603 -6.29 19.38 22.01
CA ALA A 603 -7.59 19.88 21.57
C ALA A 603 -7.49 20.87 20.39
N GLU A 604 -6.42 21.66 20.34
CA GLU A 604 -6.19 22.71 19.34
C GLU A 604 -5.71 22.19 17.98
N ARG A 605 -5.27 20.93 17.91
CA ARG A 605 -4.72 20.36 16.67
C ARG A 605 -5.82 19.95 15.70
N ARG A 606 -5.43 19.70 14.45
CA ARG A 606 -6.29 19.05 13.46
C ARG A 606 -6.49 17.59 13.85
N TRP A 607 -7.75 17.17 13.90
CA TRP A 607 -8.13 15.80 14.18
C TRP A 607 -8.76 15.15 12.96
N GLN A 608 -8.59 13.85 12.87
CA GLN A 608 -9.15 13.03 11.82
C GLN A 608 -10.60 12.69 12.14
N GLN A 609 -11.48 12.87 11.15
CA GLN A 609 -12.93 12.72 11.31
C GLN A 609 -13.39 11.26 11.49
N PHE A 610 -12.52 10.28 11.22
CA PHE A 610 -12.89 8.86 11.28
C PHE A 610 -12.66 8.22 12.66
N LEU A 611 -12.02 8.92 13.60
CA LEU A 611 -11.81 8.44 14.97
C LEU A 611 -12.75 9.16 15.93
N SER A 612 -13.31 8.42 16.88
CA SER A 612 -14.23 8.94 17.90
C SER A 612 -13.52 9.93 18.83
N TRP A 613 -14.24 10.99 19.20
CA TRP A 613 -13.71 12.07 20.04
C TRP A 613 -13.84 11.77 21.53
N GLY A 614 -14.97 11.15 21.91
CA GLY A 614 -15.37 10.88 23.29
C GLY A 614 -14.29 10.15 24.11
N PRO A 615 -13.62 9.12 23.58
CA PRO A 615 -12.70 8.31 24.39
C PRO A 615 -11.46 9.03 24.90
N LEU A 616 -11.12 10.21 24.38
CA LEU A 616 -9.83 10.87 24.66
C LEU A 616 -9.98 12.23 25.35
N CYS A 617 -11.05 12.39 26.14
CA CYS A 617 -11.33 13.57 26.96
C CYS A 617 -11.32 14.91 26.21
N ARG A 618 -11.61 14.91 24.91
CA ARG A 618 -11.75 16.16 24.18
C ARG A 618 -13.10 16.77 24.55
N ARG A 619 -13.06 17.86 25.33
CA ARG A 619 -14.24 18.70 25.58
C ARG A 619 -14.78 19.19 24.24
N SER A 620 -16.07 18.94 24.00
CA SER A 620 -16.83 19.40 22.82
C SER A 620 -16.91 20.92 22.78
#